data_AF-A0A4Y9IJB3-F1
#
_entry.id   AF-A0A4Y9IJB3-F1
#
_cell.length_a   1.000
_cell.length_b   1.000
_cell.length_c   1.000
_cell.angle_alpha   90.00
_cell.angle_beta   90.00
_cell.angle_gamma   90.00
#
_symmetry.space_group_name_H-M   'P 1'
#
loop_
_entity.id
_entity.type
_entity.pdbx_description
1 polymer ?
#
loop_
_entity_poly.entity_id
_entity_poly.type
_entity_poly.pdbx_seq_one_letter_code
_entity_poly.pdbx_strand_id
1 'polypeptide(L)' 'MENFLKSERQLYDIPLNRINHDFINEFEIYLRMMAKCNHNTTAKFIQSFKRIVILAINNKYIKDNPFLEYKIRLKQVDQ' A
#
# COMPACT_ATOMS: atom_id res chain seq x y z
N MET A 1 -33.33 0.95 3.55
CA MET A 1 -32.13 1.45 4.27
C MET A 1 -30.82 0.81 3.77
N GLU A 2 -30.88 -0.33 3.08
CA GLU A 2 -29.68 -1.01 2.54
C GLU A 2 -29.05 -0.34 1.30
N ASN A 3 -29.80 0.50 0.58
CA ASN A 3 -29.32 1.17 -0.63
C ASN A 3 -28.55 2.49 -0.39
N PHE A 4 -28.55 3.04 0.84
CA PHE A 4 -27.81 4.27 1.14
C PHE A 4 -26.32 4.01 1.39
N LEU A 5 -25.99 2.83 1.93
CA LEU A 5 -24.61 2.45 2.28
C LEU A 5 -23.75 2.02 1.09
N LYS A 6 -24.34 1.76 -0.09
CA LYS A 6 -23.60 1.38 -1.31
C LYS A 6 -23.09 2.57 -2.13
N SER A 7 -23.67 3.77 -1.98
CA SER A 7 -23.35 4.90 -2.85
C SER A 7 -22.20 5.79 -2.34
N GLU A 8 -21.97 5.82 -1.03
CA GLU A 8 -21.03 6.75 -0.37
C GLU A 8 -19.62 6.19 -0.17
N ARG A 9 -19.36 4.95 -0.61
CA ARG A 9 -18.04 4.33 -0.53
C ARG A 9 -17.69 3.65 -1.86
N GLN A 10 -17.50 4.46 -2.90
CA GLN A 10 -16.66 4.05 -4.04
C GLN A 10 -15.17 4.04 -3.64
N LEU A 11 -14.87 3.51 -2.45
CA LEU A 11 -13.55 2.97 -2.21
C LEU A 11 -13.56 1.71 -3.06
N TYR A 12 -12.87 1.75 -4.20
CA TYR A 12 -12.61 0.56 -4.97
C TYR A 12 -11.93 -0.43 -4.01
N ASP A 13 -12.68 -1.42 -3.53
CA ASP A 13 -12.16 -2.49 -2.71
C ASP A 13 -11.12 -3.21 -3.56
N ILE A 14 -9.84 -2.92 -3.32
CA ILE A 14 -8.74 -3.62 -3.97
C ILE A 14 -8.70 -4.98 -3.29
N PRO A 15 -8.98 -6.08 -4.01
CA PRO A 15 -8.98 -7.38 -3.40
C PRO A 15 -7.54 -7.69 -2.94
N LEU A 16 -7.40 -8.07 -1.66
CA LEU A 16 -6.09 -8.30 -1.03
C LEU A 16 -5.26 -9.37 -1.77
N ASN A 17 -5.92 -10.25 -2.53
CA ASN A 17 -5.27 -11.26 -3.37
C ASN A 17 -4.51 -10.70 -4.58
N ARG A 18 -4.74 -9.44 -4.95
CA ARG A 18 -4.04 -8.75 -6.05
C ARG A 18 -2.81 -7.98 -5.57
N ILE A 19 -2.56 -7.95 -4.26
CA ILE A 19 -1.37 -7.29 -3.71
C ILE A 19 -0.18 -8.22 -3.94
N ASN A 20 0.54 -7.99 -5.04
CA ASN A 20 1.80 -8.64 -5.38
C ASN A 20 2.96 -7.62 -5.36
N HIS A 21 4.16 -8.07 -5.71
CA HIS A 21 5.33 -7.20 -5.75
C HIS A 21 5.16 -6.03 -6.76
N ASP A 22 4.62 -6.30 -7.95
CA ASP A 22 4.33 -5.28 -8.96
C ASP A 22 3.37 -4.20 -8.44
N PHE A 23 2.32 -4.59 -7.72
CA PHE A 23 1.37 -3.66 -7.11
C PHE A 23 2.07 -2.70 -6.14
N ILE A 24 3.01 -3.18 -5.33
CA ILE A 24 3.76 -2.32 -4.40
C ILE A 24 4.59 -1.29 -5.18
N ASN A 25 5.22 -1.70 -6.28
CA ASN A 25 6.01 -0.82 -7.13
C ASN A 25 5.13 0.24 -7.83
N GLU A 26 3.99 -0.18 -8.41
CA GLU A 26 3.01 0.73 -9.00
C GLU A 26 2.44 1.70 -7.96
N PHE A 27 2.17 1.23 -6.74
CA PHE A 27 1.70 2.07 -5.65
C PHE A 27 2.75 3.12 -5.23
N GLU A 28 4.03 2.74 -5.16
CA GLU A 28 5.12 3.68 -4.89
C GLU A 28 5.25 4.73 -6.00
N ILE A 29 5.12 4.32 -7.26
CA ILE A 29 5.12 5.22 -8.42
C ILE A 29 3.94 6.19 -8.34
N TYR A 30 2.74 5.69 -8.04
CA TYR A 30 1.54 6.51 -7.86
C TYR A 30 1.73 7.57 -6.75
N LEU A 31 2.29 7.19 -5.60
CA LEU A 31 2.55 8.13 -4.50
C LEU A 31 3.53 9.23 -4.91
N ARG A 32 4.57 8.90 -5.70
CA ARG A 32 5.55 9.87 -6.17
C ARG A 32 5.01 10.78 -7.28
N MET A 33 4.31 10.21 -8.27
CA MET A 33 3.87 10.94 -9.45
C MET A 33 2.54 11.68 -9.24
N MET A 34 1.54 11.00 -8.69
CA MET A 34 0.18 11.55 -8.56
C MET A 34 0.01 12.30 -7.24
N ALA A 35 0.43 11.69 -6.13
CA ALA A 35 0.33 12.34 -4.81
C ALA A 35 1.47 13.34 -4.53
N LYS A 36 2.42 13.50 -5.47
CA LYS A 36 3.60 14.40 -5.37
C LYS A 36 4.35 14.26 -4.05
N CYS A 37 4.35 13.06 -3.45
CA CYS A 37 4.98 12.82 -2.17
C CYS A 37 6.49 12.80 -2.32
N ASN A 38 7.19 13.48 -1.40
CA ASN A 38 8.64 13.44 -1.37
C ASN A 38 9.14 12.02 -1.01
N HIS A 39 10.39 11.69 -1.33
CA HIS A 39 10.90 10.31 -1.23
C HIS A 39 10.70 9.68 0.16
N ASN A 40 11.00 10.45 1.22
CA ASN A 40 10.86 10.00 2.60
C ASN A 40 9.38 9.88 3.03
N THR A 41 8.51 10.73 2.52
CA THR A 41 7.07 10.64 2.74
C THR A 41 6.50 9.38 2.10
N THR A 42 6.89 9.11 0.86
CA THR A 42 6.53 7.87 0.15
C THR A 42 7.00 6.65 0.93
N ALA A 43 8.25 6.63 1.38
CA ALA A 43 8.78 5.53 2.19
C ALA A 43 8.01 5.33 3.52
N LYS A 44 7.53 6.40 4.17
CA LYS A 44 6.65 6.29 5.35
C LYS A 44 5.30 5.65 5.00
N PHE A 45 4.69 6.05 3.88
CA PHE A 45 3.44 5.43 3.40
C PHE A 45 3.62 3.94 3.09
N ILE A 46 4.71 3.58 2.40
CA ILE A 46 5.01 2.17 2.10
C ILE A 46 5.28 1.36 3.37
N GLN A 47 5.92 1.94 4.40
CA GLN A 47 6.07 1.29 5.70
C GLN A 47 4.73 1.04 6.40
N SER A 48 3.83 2.02 6.38
CA SER A 48 2.47 1.87 6.92
C SER A 48 1.71 0.79 6.16
N PHE A 49 1.80 0.78 4.82
CA PHE A 49 1.15 -0.23 3.99
C PHE A 49 1.70 -1.64 4.25
N LYS A 50 3.02 -1.78 4.42
CA LYS A 50 3.66 -3.04 4.83
C LYS A 50 3.09 -3.59 6.13
N ARG A 51 2.82 -2.74 7.14
CA ARG A 51 2.20 -3.18 8.40
C ARG A 51 0.80 -3.75 8.19
N ILE A 52 -0.01 -3.13 7.34
CA ILE A 52 -1.37 -3.59 7.00
C ILE A 52 -1.30 -4.94 6.29
N VAL A 53 -0.39 -5.10 5.32
CA VAL A 53 -0.20 -6.35 4.58
C VAL A 53 0.26 -7.48 5.50
N ILE A 54 1.20 -7.22 6.42
CA ILE A 54 1.62 -8.21 7.43
C ILE A 54 0.44 -8.64 8.32
N LEU A 55 -0.41 -7.70 8.75
CA LEU A 55 -1.61 -8.02 9.52
C LEU A 55 -2.57 -8.91 8.71
N ALA A 56 -2.75 -8.62 7.42
CA ALA A 56 -3.58 -9.43 6.53
C ALA A 56 -3.02 -10.84 6.31
N ILE A 57 -1.69 -10.99 6.24
CA ILE A 57 -1.01 -12.30 6.20
C ILE A 57 -1.23 -13.08 7.50
N ASN A 58 -1.06 -12.43 8.65
CA ASN A 58 -1.28 -13.06 9.96
C ASN A 58 -2.73 -13.55 10.12
N ASN A 59 -3.68 -12.81 9.58
CA ASN A 59 -5.09 -13.18 9.56
C ASN A 59 -5.46 -14.15 8.42
N LYS A 60 -4.48 -14.64 7.64
CA LYS A 60 -4.65 -15.58 6.52
C LYS A 60 -5.52 -15.04 5.37
N TYR A 61 -5.68 -13.72 5.25
CA TYR A 61 -6.30 -13.09 4.09
C TYR A 61 -5.37 -13.07 2.87
N ILE A 62 -4.06 -13.02 3.11
CA ILE A 62 -3.01 -13.07 2.10
C ILE A 62 -2.11 -14.27 2.42
N LYS A 63 -1.80 -15.11 1.43
CA LYS A 63 -0.93 -16.28 1.61
C LYS A 63 0.55 -15.92 1.47
N ASP A 64 0.88 -15.16 0.43
CA ASP A 64 2.25 -14.84 0.07
C ASP A 64 2.60 -13.41 0.48
N ASN A 65 3.79 -13.20 1.03
CA ASN A 65 4.22 -11.87 1.45
C ASN A 65 4.76 -11.08 0.24
N PRO A 66 4.07 -10.04 -0.24
CA PRO A 66 4.52 -9.26 -1.39
C PRO A 66 5.69 -8.33 -1.03
N PHE A 67 5.95 -8.11 0.27
CA PHE A 67 7.06 -7.29 0.78
C PHE A 67 8.33 -8.08 1.09
N LEU A 68 8.40 -9.37 0.74
CA LEU A 68 9.50 -10.25 1.18
C LEU A 68 10.86 -9.77 0.63
N GLU A 69 10.90 -9.32 -0.64
CA GLU A 69 12.12 -8.81 -1.29
C GLU A 69 12.14 -7.28 -1.42
N TYR A 70 11.05 -6.60 -1.06
CA TYR A 70 10.92 -5.16 -1.25
C TYR A 70 11.70 -4.38 -0.18
N LYS A 71 12.76 -3.68 -0.61
CA LYS A 71 13.62 -2.85 0.25
C LYS A 71 13.16 -1.40 0.26
N ILE A 72 12.51 -0.98 1.34
CA ILE A 72 12.17 0.42 1.58
C ILE A 72 13.46 1.18 1.89
N ARG A 73 13.84 2.15 1.04
CA ARG A 73 15.01 3.00 1.25
C ARG A 73 14.57 4.42 1.59
N LEU A 74 15.05 4.94 2.72
CA LEU A 74 14.93 6.35 3.04
C LEU A 74 16.09 7.10 2.38
N LYS A 75 15.81 8.25 1.78
CA LYS A 75 16.86 9.13 1.29
C LYS A 75 17.33 9.97 2.47
N GLN A 76 18.62 9.87 2.81
CA GLN A 76 19.22 10.83 3.74
C GLN A 76 19.06 12.23 3.15
N VAL A 77 18.39 13.10 3.92
CA VAL A 77 18.40 14.54 3.70
C VAL A 77 19.58 15.03 4.51
N ASP A 78 20.62 15.49 3.81
CA ASP A 78 21.67 16.31 4.41
C ASP A 78 21.00 17.61 4.87
N GLN A 79 21.10 17.92 6.16
CA GLN A 79 20.40 19.01 6.81
C GLN A 79 21.35 20.17 7.09
#